data_AF-A0A401J4F8-F1
#
_entry.id   AF-A0A401J4F8-F1
#
_cell.length_a   1.000
_cell.length_b   1.000
_cell.length_c   1.000
_cell.angle_alpha   90.00
_cell.angle_beta   90.00
_cell.angle_gamma   90.00
#
_symmetry.space_group_name_H-M   'P 1'
#
loop_
_entity.id
_entity.type
_entity.pdbx_description
1 polymer ?
#
loop_
_entity_poly.entity_id
_entity_poly.type
_entity_poly.pdbx_seq_one_letter_code
_entity_poly.pdbx_strand_id
1 'polypeptide(L)'
;QLTPENMAERIGEAAQAARATDKATIKKSLDLHHQSHADQMRAIGTIRTKQEQRWHMLYWGGGATLAMSLLWLIYPGWAASIGPQSWLWPERVARRTLGEPTLWDAGIRLMRAGNPEGWRVIVDAADLARENRDTVATCEKAAAKAGKRVRCTISIRKR
;
A
#
# COMPACT_ATOMS: atom_id res chain seq x y z
N GLN A 1 -77.89 -21.51 59.22
CA GLN A 1 -76.88 -22.25 59.99
C GLN A 1 -75.84 -22.73 59.00
N LEU A 2 -74.57 -22.31 59.16
CA LEU A 2 -73.46 -22.77 58.32
C LEU A 2 -73.01 -24.13 58.84
N THR A 3 -73.39 -25.20 58.15
CA THR A 3 -72.87 -26.53 58.46
C THR A 3 -71.45 -26.67 57.88
N PRO A 4 -70.52 -27.31 58.61
CA PRO A 4 -69.12 -27.45 58.18
C PRO A 4 -68.95 -28.06 56.78
N GLU A 5 -69.89 -28.91 56.37
CA GLU A 5 -69.82 -29.66 55.11
C GLU A 5 -70.08 -28.75 53.89
N ASN A 6 -71.01 -27.81 53.99
CA ASN A 6 -71.29 -26.83 52.91
C ASN A 6 -70.12 -25.85 52.72
N MET A 7 -69.44 -25.47 53.81
CA MET A 7 -68.24 -24.64 53.73
C MET A 7 -67.08 -25.37 53.04
N ALA A 8 -66.86 -26.64 53.36
CA ALA A 8 -65.79 -27.44 52.75
C ALA A 8 -66.01 -27.62 51.23
N GLU A 9 -67.25 -27.85 50.81
CA GLU A 9 -67.62 -27.99 49.40
C GLU A 9 -67.35 -26.69 48.62
N ARG A 10 -67.78 -25.54 49.14
CA ARG A 10 -67.52 -24.24 48.50
C ARG A 10 -66.04 -23.86 48.45
N ILE A 11 -65.26 -24.23 49.47
CA ILE A 11 -63.81 -24.04 49.46
C ILE A 11 -63.17 -24.95 48.39
N GLY A 12 -63.66 -26.18 48.23
CA GLY A 12 -63.23 -27.12 47.20
C GLY A 12 -63.48 -26.58 45.78
N GLU A 13 -64.69 -26.08 45.51
CA GLU A 13 -65.04 -25.47 44.23
C GLU A 13 -64.22 -24.20 43.94
N ALA A 14 -64.10 -23.30 44.91
CA ALA A 14 -63.30 -22.08 44.77
C ALA A 14 -61.81 -22.39 44.53
N ALA A 15 -61.26 -23.40 45.22
CA ALA A 15 -59.88 -23.85 45.02
C ALA A 15 -59.66 -24.50 43.65
N GLN A 16 -60.64 -25.25 43.14
CA GLN A 16 -60.57 -25.80 41.78
C GLN A 16 -60.66 -24.71 40.72
N ALA A 17 -61.55 -23.74 40.89
CA ALA A 17 -61.66 -22.58 40.01
C ALA A 17 -60.35 -21.78 39.98
N ALA A 18 -59.76 -21.49 41.14
CA ALA A 18 -58.48 -20.78 41.25
C ALA A 18 -57.30 -21.55 40.60
N ARG A 19 -57.25 -22.88 40.78
CA ARG A 19 -56.22 -23.73 40.14
C ARG A 19 -56.37 -23.80 38.63
N ALA A 20 -57.59 -23.70 38.10
CA ALA A 20 -57.82 -23.69 36.66
C ALA A 20 -57.28 -22.40 36.02
N THR A 21 -57.50 -21.24 36.65
CA THR A 21 -56.94 -19.95 36.21
C THR A 21 -55.42 -19.89 36.35
N ASP A 22 -54.86 -20.43 37.44
CA ASP A 22 -53.40 -20.53 37.60
C ASP A 22 -52.77 -21.42 36.52
N LYS A 23 -53.34 -22.59 36.24
CA LYS A 23 -52.85 -23.48 35.18
C LYS A 23 -52.87 -22.81 33.81
N ALA A 24 -53.92 -22.06 33.49
CA ALA A 24 -54.02 -21.32 32.23
C ALA A 24 -52.96 -20.20 32.14
N THR A 25 -52.74 -19.47 33.23
CA THR A 25 -51.75 -18.38 33.30
C THR A 25 -50.32 -18.90 33.21
N ILE A 26 -50.01 -19.99 33.92
CA ILE A 26 -48.71 -20.65 33.88
C ILE A 26 -48.42 -21.18 32.48
N LYS A 27 -49.38 -21.82 31.82
CA LYS A 27 -49.21 -22.32 30.45
C LYS A 27 -48.91 -21.18 29.47
N LYS A 28 -49.64 -20.07 29.57
CA LYS A 28 -49.40 -18.88 28.75
C LYS A 28 -48.01 -18.26 28.98
N SER A 29 -47.55 -18.21 30.23
CA SER A 29 -46.21 -17.75 30.59
C SER A 29 -45.12 -18.66 30.00
N LEU A 30 -45.31 -19.98 30.09
CA LEU A 30 -44.39 -20.96 29.53
C LEU A 30 -44.29 -20.82 28.01
N ASP A 31 -45.41 -20.67 27.32
CA ASP A 31 -45.47 -20.48 25.87
C ASP A 31 -44.75 -19.19 25.44
N LEU A 32 -44.95 -18.09 26.16
CA LEU A 32 -44.24 -16.83 25.93
C LEU A 32 -42.73 -16.96 26.17
N HIS A 33 -42.32 -17.67 27.22
CA HIS A 33 -40.91 -17.96 27.47
C HIS A 33 -40.28 -18.81 26.37
N HIS A 34 -40.96 -19.86 25.91
CA HIS A 34 -40.48 -20.69 24.81
C HIS A 34 -40.35 -19.91 23.50
N GLN A 35 -41.31 -19.03 23.19
CA GLN A 35 -41.19 -18.14 22.03
C GLN A 35 -40.01 -17.18 22.15
N SER A 36 -39.82 -16.54 23.31
CA SER A 36 -38.71 -15.63 23.56
C SER A 36 -37.34 -16.32 23.44
N HIS A 37 -37.21 -17.54 23.98
CA HIS A 37 -35.98 -18.32 23.83
C HIS A 37 -35.70 -18.72 22.38
N ALA A 38 -36.73 -19.07 21.61
CA ALA A 38 -36.58 -19.40 20.20
C ALA A 38 -36.12 -18.19 19.37
N ASP A 39 -36.66 -17.00 19.64
CA ASP A 39 -36.25 -15.78 18.94
C ASP A 39 -34.87 -15.28 19.35
N GLN A 40 -34.50 -15.37 20.63
CA GLN A 40 -33.13 -15.09 21.07
C GLN A 40 -32.12 -16.01 20.38
N MET A 41 -32.40 -17.31 20.29
CA MET A 41 -31.52 -18.26 19.61
C MET A 41 -31.40 -17.98 18.11
N ARG A 42 -32.49 -17.58 17.43
CA ARG A 42 -32.43 -17.14 16.03
C ARG A 42 -31.61 -15.86 15.87
N ALA A 43 -31.83 -14.86 16.73
CA ALA A 43 -31.09 -13.61 16.70
C ALA A 43 -29.59 -13.85 16.92
N ILE A 44 -29.21 -14.64 17.94
CA ILE A 44 -27.82 -15.02 18.22
C ILE A 44 -27.21 -15.80 17.04
N GLY A 45 -27.95 -16.73 16.44
CA GLY A 45 -27.52 -17.46 15.24
C GLY A 45 -27.20 -16.52 14.07
N THR A 46 -28.09 -15.57 13.78
CA THR A 46 -27.90 -14.60 12.68
C THR A 46 -26.78 -13.59 12.94
N ILE A 47 -26.53 -13.23 14.20
CA ILE A 47 -25.42 -12.34 14.58
C ILE A 47 -24.09 -13.09 14.47
N ARG A 48 -24.03 -14.35 14.92
CA ARG A 48 -22.83 -15.18 14.85
C ARG A 48 -22.41 -15.47 13.42
N THR A 49 -23.35 -15.79 12.53
CA THR A 49 -23.04 -16.01 11.10
C THR A 49 -22.59 -14.73 10.40
N LYS A 50 -23.20 -13.58 10.72
CA LYS A 50 -22.76 -12.27 10.20
C LYS A 50 -21.37 -11.86 10.68
N GLN A 51 -21.00 -12.22 11.91
CA GLN A 51 -19.70 -11.87 12.48
C GLN A 51 -18.56 -12.66 11.84
N GLU A 52 -18.75 -13.96 11.57
CA GLU A 52 -17.76 -14.77 10.83
C GLU A 52 -17.62 -14.32 9.38
N GLN A 53 -18.73 -14.02 8.68
CA GLN A 53 -18.67 -13.51 7.31
C GLN A 53 -17.98 -12.15 7.21
N ARG A 54 -18.17 -11.26 8.19
CA ARG A 54 -17.49 -9.95 8.22
C ARG A 54 -15.98 -10.08 8.33
N TRP A 55 -15.47 -11.03 9.10
CA TRP A 55 -14.02 -11.25 9.21
C TRP A 55 -13.41 -11.64 7.88
N HIS A 56 -14.03 -12.54 7.12
CA HIS A 56 -13.56 -12.87 5.77
C HIS A 56 -13.62 -11.66 4.83
N MET A 57 -14.73 -10.91 4.83
CA MET A 57 -14.87 -9.74 3.95
C MET A 57 -13.87 -8.62 4.29
N LEU A 58 -13.58 -8.40 5.57
CA LEU A 58 -12.55 -7.45 6.03
C LEU A 58 -11.14 -7.95 5.70
N TYR A 59 -10.89 -9.25 5.83
CA TYR A 59 -9.59 -9.83 5.53
C TYR A 59 -9.28 -9.79 4.03
N TRP A 60 -10.22 -10.21 3.18
CA TRP A 60 -10.09 -10.14 1.73
C TRP A 60 -10.09 -8.70 1.21
N GLY A 61 -10.99 -7.85 1.71
CA GLY A 61 -11.07 -6.45 1.31
C GLY A 61 -9.85 -5.63 1.76
N GLY A 62 -9.45 -5.79 3.02
CA GLY A 62 -8.25 -5.15 3.58
C GLY A 62 -6.98 -5.67 2.93
N GLY A 63 -6.86 -6.99 2.76
CA GLY A 63 -5.74 -7.63 2.10
C GLY A 63 -5.59 -7.21 0.64
N ALA A 64 -6.68 -7.18 -0.13
CA ALA A 64 -6.65 -6.73 -1.53
C ALA A 64 -6.27 -5.25 -1.64
N THR A 65 -6.80 -4.40 -0.76
CA THR A 65 -6.47 -2.96 -0.74
C THR A 65 -5.01 -2.74 -0.38
N LEU A 66 -4.49 -3.46 0.62
CA LEU A 66 -3.07 -3.42 1.01
C LEU A 66 -2.18 -3.93 -0.12
N ALA A 67 -2.51 -5.08 -0.71
CA ALA A 67 -1.75 -5.66 -1.82
C ALA A 67 -1.70 -4.70 -3.01
N MET A 68 -2.83 -4.11 -3.40
CA MET A 68 -2.89 -3.12 -4.48
C MET A 68 -2.08 -1.86 -4.16
N SER A 69 -2.14 -1.37 -2.92
CA SER A 69 -1.36 -0.22 -2.47
C SER A 69 0.15 -0.49 -2.50
N LEU A 70 0.57 -1.67 -2.03
CA LEU A 70 1.97 -2.13 -2.10
C LEU A 70 2.43 -2.30 -3.55
N LEU A 71 1.59 -2.85 -4.42
CA LEU A 71 1.89 -2.99 -5.84
C LEU A 71 2.11 -1.62 -6.51
N TRP A 72 1.31 -0.62 -6.13
CA TRP A 72 1.41 0.75 -6.66
C TRP A 72 2.69 1.47 -6.23
N LEU A 73 3.26 1.12 -5.07
CA LEU A 73 4.54 1.67 -4.61
C LEU A 73 5.74 1.15 -5.40
N ILE A 74 5.64 -0.06 -5.98
CA ILE A 74 6.71 -0.66 -6.79
C ILE A 74 6.64 -0.16 -8.26
N TYR A 75 5.45 0.24 -8.70
CA TYR A 75 5.18 0.69 -10.07
C TYR A 75 6.11 1.79 -10.60
N PRO A 76 6.43 2.89 -9.88
CA PRO A 76 7.26 3.97 -10.44
C PRO A 76 8.71 3.56 -10.73
N GLY A 77 9.25 2.57 -10.01
CA GLY A 77 10.63 2.09 -10.24
C GLY A 77 10.76 1.20 -11.47
N TRP A 78 9.79 0.29 -11.67
CA TRP A 78 9.79 -0.67 -12.78
C TRP A 78 9.21 -0.09 -14.08
N ALA A 79 8.18 0.77 -14.01
CA ALA A 79 7.57 1.33 -15.22
C ALA A 79 8.48 2.32 -15.97
N ALA A 80 9.48 2.89 -15.30
CA ALA A 80 10.44 3.80 -15.93
C ALA A 80 11.24 3.12 -17.06
N SER A 81 11.38 1.79 -17.07
CA SER A 81 12.16 1.04 -18.06
C SER A 81 11.33 0.36 -19.17
N ILE A 82 10.00 0.49 -19.17
CA ILE A 82 9.10 -0.19 -20.14
C ILE A 82 8.88 0.65 -21.41
N GLY A 83 9.10 1.96 -21.34
CA GLY A 83 8.96 2.86 -22.48
C GLY A 83 10.06 2.67 -23.54
N PRO A 84 9.82 3.09 -24.81
CA PRO A 84 10.87 3.14 -25.83
C PRO A 84 12.07 3.95 -25.35
N GLN A 85 13.30 3.54 -25.71
CA GLN A 85 14.53 4.25 -25.31
C GLN A 85 14.53 5.75 -25.70
N SER A 86 13.83 6.11 -26.78
CA SER A 86 13.70 7.50 -27.24
C SER A 86 13.01 8.44 -26.23
N TRP A 87 12.28 7.90 -25.24
CA TRP A 87 11.59 8.71 -24.25
C TRP A 87 12.47 9.14 -23.07
N LEU A 88 13.60 8.47 -22.82
CA LEU A 88 14.54 8.79 -21.75
C LEU A 88 13.85 8.95 -20.39
N TRP A 89 12.90 8.06 -20.08
CA TRP A 89 12.12 8.10 -18.85
C TRP A 89 12.98 7.96 -17.59
N PRO A 90 13.92 7.01 -17.50
CA PRO A 90 14.81 6.89 -16.34
C PRO A 90 15.60 8.17 -16.11
N GLU A 91 16.15 8.78 -17.17
CA GLU A 91 16.96 9.98 -17.10
C GLU A 91 16.12 11.20 -16.70
N ARG A 92 14.88 11.32 -17.21
CA ARG A 92 13.96 12.39 -16.80
C ARG A 92 13.51 12.24 -15.35
N VAL A 93 13.25 11.01 -14.89
CA VAL A 93 12.93 10.73 -13.49
C VAL A 93 14.14 11.07 -12.62
N ALA A 94 15.34 10.58 -12.96
CA ALA A 94 16.56 10.88 -12.24
C ALA A 94 16.81 12.40 -12.13
N ARG A 95 16.68 13.16 -13.21
CA ARG A 95 16.79 14.62 -13.18
C ARG A 95 15.75 15.27 -12.27
N ARG A 96 14.49 14.85 -12.33
CA ARG A 96 13.42 15.38 -11.46
C ARG A 96 13.68 15.05 -9.99
N THR A 97 14.08 13.82 -9.69
CA THR A 97 14.41 13.36 -8.33
C THR A 97 15.63 14.08 -7.77
N LEU A 98 16.63 14.34 -8.59
CA LEU A 98 17.79 15.15 -8.22
C LEU A 98 17.44 16.65 -8.11
N GLY A 99 16.34 17.11 -8.73
CA GLY A 99 15.94 18.52 -8.70
C GLY A 99 16.82 19.42 -9.58
N GLU A 100 17.51 18.84 -10.56
CA GLU A 100 18.42 19.58 -11.43
C GLU A 100 17.70 20.17 -12.66
N PRO A 101 18.12 21.34 -13.15
CA PRO A 101 17.43 22.03 -14.23
C PRO A 101 17.55 21.28 -15.56
N THR A 102 18.71 20.66 -15.82
CA THR A 102 18.96 19.91 -17.07
C THR A 102 19.37 18.46 -16.79
N LEU A 103 19.24 17.59 -17.80
CA LEU A 103 19.73 16.20 -17.72
C LEU A 103 21.26 16.16 -17.53
N TRP A 104 21.95 17.15 -18.08
CA TRP A 104 23.39 17.30 -17.97
C TRP A 104 23.80 17.62 -16.53
N ASP A 105 23.14 18.58 -15.88
CA ASP A 105 23.41 18.95 -14.48
C ASP A 105 23.12 17.79 -13.53
N ALA A 106 22.04 17.04 -13.79
CA ALA A 106 21.75 15.78 -13.10
C ALA A 106 22.87 14.75 -13.25
N GLY A 107 23.39 14.57 -14.48
CA GLY A 107 24.51 13.69 -14.76
C GLY A 107 25.79 14.12 -14.03
N ILE A 108 26.13 15.41 -14.05
CA ILE A 108 27.28 15.97 -13.32
C ILE A 108 27.14 15.70 -11.83
N ARG A 109 25.98 16.00 -11.24
CA ARG A 109 25.74 15.77 -9.82
C ARG A 109 25.86 14.29 -9.46
N LEU A 110 25.32 13.41 -10.30
CA LEU A 110 25.38 11.96 -10.08
C LEU A 110 26.83 11.44 -10.16
N MET A 111 27.59 11.86 -11.18
CA MET A 111 29.01 11.50 -11.31
C MET A 111 29.85 11.99 -10.13
N ARG A 112 29.63 13.24 -9.70
CA ARG A 112 30.30 13.81 -8.51
C ARG A 112 29.97 13.03 -7.24
N ALA A 113 28.70 12.66 -7.07
CA ALA A 113 28.25 11.94 -5.88
C ALA A 113 28.76 10.48 -5.84
N GLY A 114 28.85 9.81 -7.00
CA GLY A 114 29.26 8.42 -7.08
C GLY A 114 30.79 8.22 -7.03
N ASN A 115 31.57 9.14 -7.60
CA ASN A 115 33.03 9.09 -7.57
C ASN A 115 33.63 10.50 -7.74
N PRO A 116 33.87 11.24 -6.63
CA PRO A 116 34.44 12.58 -6.67
C PRO A 116 35.81 12.63 -7.36
N GLU A 117 36.69 11.67 -7.08
CA GLU A 117 38.03 11.59 -7.67
C GLU A 117 37.97 11.35 -9.18
N GLY A 118 37.12 10.41 -9.61
CA GLY A 118 36.88 10.11 -11.01
C GLY A 118 36.31 11.31 -11.77
N TRP A 119 35.36 12.03 -11.15
CA TRP A 119 34.85 13.27 -11.72
C TRP A 119 35.96 14.32 -11.88
N ARG A 120 36.86 14.47 -10.90
CA ARG A 120 37.99 15.40 -10.99
C ARG A 120 38.92 15.08 -12.16
N VAL A 121 39.21 13.80 -12.40
CA VAL A 121 40.02 13.36 -13.56
C VAL A 121 39.36 13.77 -14.89
N ILE A 122 38.03 13.64 -15.01
CA ILE A 122 37.29 14.05 -16.21
C ILE A 122 37.38 15.57 -16.40
N VAL A 123 37.17 16.34 -15.34
CA VAL A 123 37.27 17.81 -15.40
C VAL A 123 38.69 18.25 -15.76
N ASP A 124 39.70 17.68 -15.11
CA ASP A 124 41.11 17.99 -15.37
C ASP A 124 41.49 17.69 -16.83
N ALA A 125 41.01 16.57 -17.38
CA ALA A 125 41.24 16.23 -18.79
C ALA A 125 40.49 17.18 -19.75
N ALA A 126 39.25 17.55 -19.42
CA ALA A 126 38.48 18.52 -20.20
C ALA A 126 39.14 19.91 -20.18
N ASP A 127 39.65 20.35 -19.03
CA ASP A 127 40.39 21.60 -18.88
C ASP A 127 41.67 21.60 -19.70
N LEU A 128 42.45 20.53 -19.62
CA LEU A 128 43.66 20.36 -20.42
C LEU A 128 43.37 20.40 -21.94
N ALA A 129 42.31 19.74 -22.39
CA ALA A 129 41.88 19.76 -23.78
C ALA A 129 41.38 21.14 -24.23
N ARG A 130 40.65 21.87 -23.36
CA ARG A 130 40.22 23.24 -23.63
C ARG A 130 41.39 24.21 -23.75
N GLU A 131 42.37 24.09 -22.86
CA GLU A 131 43.59 24.91 -22.88
C GLU A 131 44.44 24.67 -24.13
N ASN A 132 44.42 23.45 -24.66
CA ASN A 132 45.19 23.06 -25.83
C ASN A 132 44.33 22.93 -27.09
N ARG A 133 43.13 23.53 -27.12
CA ARG A 133 42.11 23.30 -28.16
C ARG A 133 42.65 23.40 -29.58
N ASP A 134 43.39 24.46 -29.88
CA ASP A 134 43.89 24.73 -31.24
C ASP A 134 44.98 23.74 -31.65
N THR A 135 45.87 23.40 -30.72
CA THR A 135 46.92 22.39 -30.91
C THR A 135 46.30 21.02 -31.14
N VAL A 136 45.34 20.61 -30.30
CA VAL A 136 44.64 19.32 -30.41
C VAL A 136 43.88 19.25 -31.74
N ALA A 137 43.13 20.28 -32.11
CA ALA A 137 42.39 20.31 -33.37
C ALA A 137 43.31 20.22 -34.61
N THR A 138 44.48 20.88 -34.57
CA THR A 138 45.47 20.79 -35.64
C THR A 138 46.05 19.38 -35.75
N CYS A 139 46.33 18.77 -34.60
CA CYS A 139 46.84 17.42 -34.50
C CYS A 139 45.84 16.37 -34.97
N GLU A 140 44.57 16.49 -34.62
CA GLU A 140 43.49 15.62 -35.10
C GLU A 140 43.37 15.69 -36.63
N LYS A 141 43.43 16.90 -37.21
CA LYS A 141 43.45 17.08 -38.68
C LYS A 141 44.68 16.43 -39.32
N ALA A 142 45.85 16.60 -38.72
CA ALA A 142 47.09 15.99 -39.21
C ALA A 142 47.04 14.45 -39.14
N ALA A 143 46.48 13.90 -38.05
CA ALA A 143 46.27 12.46 -37.88
C ALA A 143 45.31 11.91 -38.92
N ALA A 144 44.18 12.58 -39.14
CA ALA A 144 43.18 12.20 -40.14
C ALA A 144 43.79 12.23 -41.56
N LYS A 145 44.55 13.29 -41.89
CA LYS A 145 45.21 13.42 -43.21
C LYS A 145 46.27 12.35 -43.43
N ALA A 146 47.04 12.01 -42.39
CA ALA A 146 48.13 11.05 -42.48
C ALA A 146 47.68 9.59 -42.33
N GLY A 147 46.44 9.34 -41.89
CA GLY A 147 45.90 8.02 -41.61
C GLY A 147 46.66 7.26 -40.51
N LYS A 148 47.44 7.96 -39.69
CA LYS A 148 48.34 7.37 -38.68
C LYS A 148 48.39 8.23 -37.43
N ARG A 149 48.85 7.62 -36.33
CA ARG A 149 49.08 8.33 -35.06
C ARG A 149 50.12 9.43 -35.26
N VAL A 150 49.85 10.61 -34.70
CA VAL A 150 50.77 11.77 -34.69
C VAL A 150 51.15 12.11 -33.26
N ARG A 151 52.36 12.65 -33.06
CA ARG A 151 52.81 13.15 -31.77
C ARG A 151 52.59 14.65 -31.71
N CYS A 152 52.02 15.11 -30.61
CA CYS A 152 51.76 16.52 -30.38
C CYS A 152 52.23 16.96 -29.00
N THR A 153 52.74 18.17 -28.93
CA THR A 153 53.19 18.79 -27.69
C THR A 153 52.04 19.61 -27.12
N ILE A 154 51.61 19.27 -25.92
CA ILE A 154 50.59 20.01 -25.18
C ILE A 154 51.26 20.87 -24.11
N SER A 155 50.66 22.02 -23.84
CA SER A 155 51.03 22.92 -22.76
C SER A 155 50.26 22.55 -21.50
N ILE A 156 50.98 22.43 -20.37
CA ILE A 156 50.38 22.17 -19.06
C ILE A 156 50.59 23.42 -18.22
N ARG A 157 49.52 24.02 -17.72
CA ARG A 157 49.62 25.14 -16.79
C ARG A 157 50.21 24.68 -15.45
N LYS A 158 51.13 25.49 -14.91
CA LYS A 158 51.65 25.30 -13.56
C LYS A 158 50.52 25.59 -12.57
N ARG A 159 50.19 24.62 -11.71
CA ARG A 159 49.24 24.79 -10.60
C ARG A 159 49.94 25.39 -9.38
#